data_AF-A0A544UK37-F1
#
_entry.id   AF-A0A544UK37-F1
#
_cell.length_a   1.000
_cell.length_b   1.000
_cell.length_c   1.000
_cell.angle_alpha   90.00
_cell.angle_beta   90.00
_cell.angle_gamma   90.00
#
_symmetry.space_group_name_H-M   'P 1'
#
loop_
_entity.id
_entity.type
_entity.pdbx_description
1 polymer ?
#
loop_
_entity_poly.entity_id
_entity_poly.type
_entity_poly.pdbx_seq_one_letter_code
_entity_poly.pdbx_strand_id
1 'polypeptide(L)'
;MDKYYFNLMQFFEGYVRNYRRMNLSHLHNVSMFTKREIDFFAQLGEMLGFDAFIEDSKFDKSKGRSRPMDLSWWKWDARFDDEHFLYLALHLERESIPKKDVETIEKLFSQTEEGYVPHNVIGIQYIKSAERVDYLNELILRKNKIQKSNVLMVYRYHDDEFDLQRVRAYSFAPEGLNEERKAIFKYDQSGYCYMCFDEDFAP
;
A
#
# COMPACT_ATOMS: atom_id res chain seq x y z
N MET A 1 5.33 -0.53 -23.95
CA MET A 1 4.26 -1.42 -23.49
C MET A 1 3.25 -0.57 -22.74
N ASP A 2 1.96 -0.76 -22.96
CA ASP A 2 0.94 0.01 -22.24
C ASP A 2 0.94 -0.36 -20.75
N LYS A 3 0.62 0.61 -19.88
CA LYS A 3 0.57 0.35 -18.43
C LYS A 3 -0.56 -0.63 -18.12
N TYR A 4 -0.23 -1.67 -17.35
CA TYR A 4 -1.19 -2.62 -16.82
C TYR A 4 -1.70 -2.15 -15.46
N TYR A 5 -2.94 -1.66 -15.43
CA TYR A 5 -3.56 -1.10 -14.24
C TYR A 5 -4.46 -2.12 -13.54
N PHE A 6 -4.22 -2.35 -12.25
CA PHE A 6 -5.05 -3.21 -11.41
C PHE A 6 -6.26 -2.44 -10.87
N ASN A 7 -7.33 -3.18 -10.55
CA ASN A 7 -8.37 -2.70 -9.65
C ASN A 7 -7.86 -2.77 -8.20
N LEU A 8 -7.14 -1.74 -7.77
CA LEU A 8 -6.53 -1.73 -6.44
C LEU A 8 -7.56 -1.69 -5.30
N MET A 9 -8.77 -1.18 -5.53
CA MET A 9 -9.81 -1.25 -4.49
C MET A 9 -10.22 -2.71 -4.22
N GLN A 10 -10.27 -3.57 -5.23
CA GLN A 10 -10.49 -5.01 -5.04
C GLN A 10 -9.38 -5.64 -4.18
N PHE A 11 -8.13 -5.17 -4.30
CA PHE A 11 -7.03 -5.64 -3.45
C PHE A 11 -7.24 -5.19 -2.00
N PHE A 12 -7.69 -3.96 -1.78
CA PHE A 12 -8.07 -3.47 -0.45
C PHE A 12 -9.20 -4.31 0.15
N GLU A 13 -10.24 -4.65 -0.63
CA GLU A 13 -11.30 -5.51 -0.13
C GLU A 13 -10.81 -6.89 0.29
N GLY A 14 -9.94 -7.49 -0.53
CA GLY A 14 -9.26 -8.74 -0.21
C GLY A 14 -8.45 -8.62 1.07
N TYR A 15 -7.71 -7.52 1.25
CA TYR A 15 -6.91 -7.22 2.43
C TYR A 15 -7.78 -7.13 3.70
N VAL A 16 -8.89 -6.38 3.66
CA VAL A 16 -9.84 -6.28 4.79
C VAL A 16 -10.41 -7.66 5.14
N ARG A 17 -10.94 -8.39 4.16
CA ARG A 17 -11.60 -9.69 4.37
C ARG A 17 -10.64 -10.77 4.85
N ASN A 18 -9.37 -10.71 4.46
CA ASN A 18 -8.36 -11.70 4.84
C ASN A 18 -7.51 -11.27 6.04
N TYR A 19 -7.72 -10.08 6.62
CA TYR A 19 -6.89 -9.59 7.71
C TYR A 19 -6.83 -10.56 8.90
N ARG A 20 -7.95 -11.24 9.20
CA ARG A 20 -8.02 -12.29 10.22
C ARG A 20 -7.03 -13.44 9.97
N ARG A 21 -6.81 -13.80 8.71
CA ARG A 21 -5.95 -14.94 8.31
C ARG A 21 -4.46 -14.63 8.48
N MET A 22 -4.09 -13.36 8.69
CA MET A 22 -2.73 -12.97 9.03
C MET A 22 -2.32 -13.44 10.44
N ASN A 23 -3.28 -13.89 11.25
CA ASN A 23 -3.07 -14.46 12.58
C ASN A 23 -2.30 -13.53 13.54
N LEU A 24 -2.58 -12.23 13.43
CA LEU A 24 -2.03 -11.19 14.30
C LEU A 24 -2.92 -11.04 15.54
N SER A 25 -2.33 -10.55 16.63
CA SER A 25 -2.99 -10.38 17.93
C SER A 25 -2.32 -9.23 18.69
N HIS A 26 -2.93 -8.79 19.79
CA HIS A 26 -2.39 -7.74 20.66
C HIS A 26 -1.02 -8.07 21.29
N LEU A 27 -0.61 -9.34 21.27
CA LEU A 27 0.70 -9.79 21.75
C LEU A 27 1.83 -9.57 20.73
N HIS A 28 1.47 -9.30 19.48
CA HIS A 28 2.45 -9.08 18.41
C HIS A 28 2.91 -7.64 18.38
N ASN A 29 4.21 -7.44 18.11
CA ASN A 29 4.79 -6.11 17.97
C ASN A 29 4.56 -5.55 16.56
N VAL A 30 4.79 -4.24 16.41
CA VAL A 30 4.57 -3.52 15.17
C VAL A 30 5.33 -4.10 13.96
N SER A 31 6.56 -4.60 14.12
CA SER A 31 7.32 -5.15 13.00
C SER A 31 6.71 -6.45 12.47
N MET A 32 6.07 -7.25 13.34
CA MET A 32 5.31 -8.42 12.92
C MET A 32 4.06 -8.05 12.13
N PHE A 33 3.38 -6.96 12.48
CA PHE A 33 2.28 -6.41 11.67
C PHE A 33 2.77 -5.99 10.28
N THR A 34 3.82 -5.16 10.22
CA THR A 34 4.42 -4.73 8.94
C THR A 34 4.76 -5.94 8.08
N LYS A 35 5.48 -6.92 8.64
CA LYS A 35 5.91 -8.11 7.90
C LYS A 35 4.72 -8.88 7.35
N ARG A 36 3.69 -9.18 8.17
CA ARG A 36 2.51 -9.94 7.73
C ARG A 36 1.68 -9.21 6.67
N GLU A 37 1.58 -7.88 6.79
CA GLU A 37 0.91 -7.05 5.78
C GLU A 37 1.68 -7.07 4.46
N ILE A 38 3.01 -6.97 4.47
CA ILE A 38 3.86 -7.10 3.28
C ILE A 38 3.77 -8.52 2.68
N ASP A 39 3.89 -9.56 3.51
CA ASP A 39 3.82 -10.97 3.09
C ASP A 39 2.48 -11.27 2.38
N PHE A 40 1.36 -10.68 2.86
CA PHE A 40 0.05 -10.82 2.22
C PHE A 40 0.08 -10.29 0.78
N PHE A 41 0.62 -9.10 0.55
CA PHE A 41 0.72 -8.55 -0.81
C PHE A 41 1.77 -9.30 -1.64
N ALA A 42 2.90 -9.73 -1.07
CA ALA A 42 3.87 -10.55 -1.82
C ALA A 42 3.21 -11.82 -2.38
N GLN A 43 2.48 -12.56 -1.54
CA GLN A 43 1.76 -13.77 -1.95
C GLN A 43 0.68 -13.47 -3.00
N LEU A 44 -0.05 -12.36 -2.86
CA LEU A 44 -1.03 -11.94 -3.88
C LEU A 44 -0.35 -11.70 -5.24
N GLY A 45 0.81 -11.04 -5.26
CA GLY A 45 1.58 -10.81 -6.49
C GLY A 45 2.01 -12.11 -7.18
N GLU A 46 2.56 -13.05 -6.41
CA GLU A 46 2.96 -14.37 -6.90
C GLU A 46 1.77 -15.16 -7.46
N MET A 47 0.62 -15.15 -6.76
CA MET A 47 -0.61 -15.80 -7.24
C MET A 47 -1.14 -15.20 -8.55
N LEU A 48 -0.85 -13.91 -8.81
CA LEU A 48 -1.20 -13.22 -10.04
C LEU A 48 -0.13 -13.37 -11.15
N GLY A 49 0.96 -14.10 -10.89
CA GLY A 49 2.00 -14.40 -11.87
C GLY A 49 3.05 -13.29 -12.03
N PHE A 50 3.35 -12.56 -10.94
CA PHE A 50 4.46 -11.61 -10.82
C PHE A 50 5.53 -12.14 -9.88
N ASP A 51 6.76 -11.68 -10.07
CA ASP A 51 7.88 -11.91 -9.16
C ASP A 51 7.86 -10.84 -8.06
N ALA A 52 7.72 -11.26 -6.80
CA ALA A 52 7.63 -10.35 -5.66
C ALA A 52 8.98 -10.26 -4.92
N PHE A 53 9.45 -9.03 -4.65
CA PHE A 53 10.69 -8.77 -3.94
C PHE A 53 10.46 -7.87 -2.73
N ILE A 54 10.98 -8.29 -1.58
CA ILE A 54 10.94 -7.52 -0.33
C ILE A 54 12.29 -6.83 -0.17
N GLU A 55 12.29 -5.54 0.19
CA GLU A 55 13.50 -4.70 0.33
C GLU A 55 14.31 -4.49 -0.97
N ASP A 56 13.62 -4.40 -2.10
CA ASP A 56 14.21 -4.12 -3.42
C ASP A 56 14.69 -2.66 -3.57
N SER A 57 15.68 -2.36 -4.41
CA SER A 57 16.34 -1.05 -4.45
C SER A 57 15.71 -0.05 -5.42
N LYS A 58 15.55 1.21 -4.99
CA LYS A 58 15.00 2.31 -5.81
C LYS A 58 15.74 3.63 -5.58
N PHE A 59 16.11 4.36 -6.63
CA PHE A 59 16.93 5.57 -6.49
C PHE A 59 16.16 6.88 -6.34
N ASP A 60 16.36 7.52 -5.19
CA ASP A 60 15.89 8.86 -4.96
C ASP A 60 16.87 9.88 -5.57
N LYS A 61 16.61 10.24 -6.83
CA LYS A 61 17.40 11.23 -7.57
C LYS A 61 17.50 12.58 -6.86
N SER A 62 16.47 12.97 -6.10
CA SER A 62 16.48 14.25 -5.37
C SER A 62 17.46 14.26 -4.21
N LYS A 63 17.77 13.08 -3.65
CA LYS A 63 18.68 12.89 -2.51
C LYS A 63 20.00 12.22 -2.91
N GLY A 64 20.15 11.83 -4.18
CA GLY A 64 21.34 11.16 -4.69
C GLY A 64 21.64 9.83 -3.98
N ARG A 65 20.60 9.09 -3.56
CA ARG A 65 20.76 7.85 -2.78
C ARG A 65 19.73 6.79 -3.15
N SER A 66 20.10 5.52 -3.02
CA SER A 66 19.16 4.39 -3.13
C SER A 66 18.38 4.22 -1.82
N ARG A 67 17.09 3.93 -1.93
CA ARG A 67 16.17 3.64 -0.82
C ARG A 67 15.50 2.30 -1.12
N PRO A 68 15.49 1.35 -0.17
CA PRO A 68 14.81 0.08 -0.37
C PRO A 68 13.30 0.29 -0.39
N MET A 69 12.59 -0.22 -1.38
CA MET A 69 11.14 -0.38 -1.41
C MET A 69 10.74 -1.47 -0.44
N ASP A 70 9.63 -1.29 0.28
CA ASP A 70 9.18 -2.34 1.21
C ASP A 70 8.75 -3.60 0.43
N LEU A 71 8.09 -3.42 -0.71
CA LEU A 71 7.73 -4.50 -1.63
C LEU A 71 7.63 -3.98 -3.08
N SER A 72 8.15 -4.75 -4.03
CA SER A 72 7.97 -4.56 -5.47
C SER A 72 7.45 -5.82 -6.13
N TRP A 73 6.61 -5.66 -7.16
CA TRP A 73 6.22 -6.76 -8.05
C TRP A 73 6.72 -6.47 -9.45
N TRP A 74 7.46 -7.40 -10.02
CA TRP A 74 8.02 -7.29 -11.36
C TRP A 74 7.37 -8.29 -12.30
N LYS A 75 7.16 -7.87 -13.54
CA LYS A 75 6.71 -8.80 -14.58
C LYS A 75 7.90 -9.31 -15.36
N TRP A 76 8.16 -10.62 -15.26
CA TRP A 76 9.05 -11.33 -16.16
C TRP A 76 8.28 -12.32 -17.03
N ASP A 77 8.77 -12.53 -18.26
CA ASP A 77 8.25 -13.52 -19.18
C ASP A 77 9.29 -13.82 -20.28
N ALA A 78 9.98 -14.95 -20.16
CA ALA A 78 11.01 -15.40 -21.11
C ALA A 78 10.54 -15.53 -22.58
N ARG A 79 9.22 -15.56 -22.82
CA ARG A 79 8.69 -15.58 -24.20
C ARG A 79 8.83 -14.23 -24.90
N PHE A 80 9.02 -13.16 -24.12
CA PHE A 80 9.19 -11.79 -24.61
C PHE A 80 10.61 -11.29 -24.38
N ASP A 81 11.18 -11.54 -23.19
CA ASP A 81 12.55 -11.18 -22.83
C ASP A 81 13.03 -12.17 -21.76
N ASP A 82 14.05 -12.97 -22.07
CA ASP A 82 14.62 -13.98 -21.18
C ASP A 82 15.75 -13.43 -20.30
N GLU A 83 16.21 -12.20 -20.55
CA GLU A 83 17.30 -11.56 -19.82
C GLU A 83 16.81 -10.49 -18.84
N HIS A 84 15.71 -9.79 -19.15
CA HIS A 84 15.27 -8.61 -18.39
C HIS A 84 13.80 -8.70 -17.94
N PHE A 85 13.50 -8.01 -16.83
CA PHE A 85 12.11 -7.74 -16.45
C PHE A 85 11.43 -6.83 -17.49
N LEU A 86 10.16 -7.09 -17.77
CA LEU A 86 9.39 -6.31 -18.73
C LEU A 86 8.93 -4.97 -18.16
N TYR A 87 8.51 -4.96 -16.88
CA TYR A 87 8.08 -3.75 -16.17
C TYR A 87 7.92 -3.96 -14.67
N LEU A 88 7.97 -2.85 -13.92
CA LEU A 88 7.58 -2.77 -12.51
C LEU A 88 6.05 -2.65 -12.40
N ALA A 89 5.40 -3.73 -11.99
CA ALA A 89 3.94 -3.82 -11.92
C ALA A 89 3.37 -3.10 -10.70
N LEU A 90 4.02 -3.27 -9.54
CA LEU A 90 3.57 -2.71 -8.26
C LEU A 90 4.77 -2.23 -7.45
N HIS A 91 4.62 -1.08 -6.78
CA HIS A 91 5.48 -0.67 -5.67
C HIS A 91 4.61 -0.40 -4.44
N LEU A 92 4.92 -1.07 -3.32
CA LEU A 92 4.22 -0.91 -2.05
C LEU A 92 5.15 -0.36 -0.97
N GLU A 93 4.59 0.53 -0.14
CA GLU A 93 5.23 1.06 1.07
C GLU A 93 4.31 0.93 2.27
N ARG A 94 4.88 0.52 3.42
CA ARG A 94 4.15 0.30 4.67
C ARG A 94 4.83 1.08 5.80
N GLU A 95 4.16 2.12 6.30
CA GLU A 95 4.68 2.94 7.41
C GLU A 95 3.81 2.86 8.67
N SER A 96 4.47 2.63 9.82
CA SER A 96 3.81 2.56 11.12
C SER A 96 3.95 3.80 11.98
N ILE A 97 4.88 4.69 11.65
CA ILE A 97 5.20 5.90 12.42
C ILE A 97 4.43 7.08 11.81
N PRO A 98 3.42 7.64 12.48
CA PRO A 98 2.60 8.71 11.92
C PRO A 98 3.35 9.96 11.45
N LYS A 99 4.53 10.22 12.05
CA LYS A 99 5.36 11.38 11.69
C LYS A 99 6.08 11.22 10.34
N LYS A 100 6.10 10.01 9.76
CA LYS A 100 6.76 9.71 8.48
C LYS A 100 5.79 9.68 7.30
N ASP A 101 4.51 10.02 7.52
CA ASP A 101 3.46 10.02 6.50
C ASP A 101 3.84 10.70 5.17
N VAL A 102 4.50 11.86 5.23
CA VAL A 102 4.99 12.58 4.05
C VAL A 102 6.20 11.89 3.42
N GLU A 103 7.17 11.44 4.23
CA GLU A 103 8.38 10.78 3.74
C GLU A 103 8.05 9.47 2.99
N THR A 104 7.05 8.74 3.47
CA THR A 104 6.54 7.51 2.85
C THR A 104 5.90 7.81 1.49
N ILE A 105 5.09 8.87 1.39
CA ILE A 105 4.56 9.32 0.10
C ILE A 105 5.70 9.77 -0.83
N GLU A 106 6.69 10.49 -0.35
CA GLU A 106 7.86 10.83 -1.17
C GLU A 106 8.60 9.59 -1.68
N LYS A 107 8.69 8.54 -0.86
CA LYS A 107 9.31 7.25 -1.20
C LYS A 107 8.50 6.51 -2.28
N LEU A 108 7.18 6.43 -2.14
CA LEU A 108 6.26 5.84 -3.13
C LEU A 108 6.47 6.43 -4.54
N PHE A 109 6.67 7.74 -4.62
CA PHE A 109 6.80 8.48 -5.88
C PHE A 109 8.25 8.83 -6.25
N SER A 110 9.24 8.16 -5.65
CA SER A 110 10.64 8.31 -6.06
C SER A 110 10.88 7.69 -7.46
N GLN A 111 12.04 7.94 -8.06
CA GLN A 111 12.43 7.33 -9.34
C GLN A 111 13.09 5.97 -9.10
N THR A 112 13.15 5.10 -10.11
CA THR A 112 13.94 3.87 -10.09
C THR A 112 15.27 4.08 -10.82
N GLU A 113 16.29 3.27 -10.52
CA GLU A 113 17.60 3.37 -11.18
C GLU A 113 17.51 3.05 -12.67
N GLU A 114 16.64 2.11 -13.04
CA GLU A 114 16.51 1.58 -14.40
C GLU A 114 15.41 2.28 -15.23
N GLY A 115 14.83 3.37 -14.74
CA GLY A 115 13.81 4.14 -15.46
C GLY A 115 12.41 3.49 -15.48
N TYR A 116 12.22 2.34 -14.83
CA TYR A 116 10.91 1.73 -14.64
C TYR A 116 10.01 2.61 -13.77
N VAL A 117 8.91 3.09 -14.34
CA VAL A 117 7.86 3.78 -13.60
C VAL A 117 6.81 2.75 -13.18
N PRO A 118 6.52 2.58 -11.87
CA PRO A 118 5.55 1.58 -11.44
C PRO A 118 4.19 1.83 -12.08
N HIS A 119 3.55 0.77 -12.59
CA HIS A 119 2.19 0.88 -13.12
C HIS A 119 1.19 1.15 -12.00
N ASN A 120 1.39 0.51 -10.84
CA ASN A 120 0.53 0.61 -9.68
C ASN A 120 1.36 0.88 -8.43
N VAL A 121 0.79 1.62 -7.48
CA VAL A 121 1.43 1.84 -6.18
C VAL A 121 0.44 1.71 -5.03
N ILE A 122 0.91 1.18 -3.90
CA ILE A 122 0.11 1.01 -2.68
C ILE A 122 0.85 1.61 -1.49
N GLY A 123 0.24 2.58 -0.82
CA GLY A 123 0.74 3.10 0.45
C GLY A 123 -0.17 2.69 1.59
N ILE A 124 0.35 1.98 2.59
CA ILE A 124 -0.37 1.65 3.83
C ILE A 124 0.33 2.38 4.96
N GLN A 125 -0.32 3.37 5.56
CA GLN A 125 0.34 4.18 6.58
C GLN A 125 -0.53 4.56 7.76
N TYR A 126 0.09 4.53 8.94
CA TYR A 126 -0.48 5.11 10.14
C TYR A 126 -0.40 6.64 10.03
N ILE A 127 -1.47 7.34 10.37
CA ILE A 127 -1.54 8.80 10.41
C ILE A 127 -2.06 9.26 11.77
N LYS A 128 -1.90 10.53 12.07
CA LYS A 128 -2.28 11.07 13.39
C LYS A 128 -3.79 11.15 13.60
N SER A 129 -4.54 11.50 12.56
CA SER A 129 -5.97 11.77 12.66
C SER A 129 -6.63 11.84 11.28
N ALA A 130 -7.96 11.92 11.25
CA ALA A 130 -8.73 12.01 10.01
C ALA A 130 -8.44 13.28 9.20
N GLU A 131 -8.20 14.42 9.86
CA GLU A 131 -7.94 15.72 9.20
C GLU A 131 -6.64 15.69 8.39
N ARG A 132 -5.75 14.74 8.71
CA ARG A 132 -4.49 14.58 7.98
C ARG A 132 -4.68 14.00 6.58
N VAL A 133 -5.79 13.30 6.34
CA VAL A 133 -6.07 12.59 5.07
C VAL A 133 -6.12 13.54 3.89
N ASP A 134 -6.82 14.66 3.99
CA ASP A 134 -7.02 15.59 2.85
C ASP A 134 -5.69 16.15 2.35
N TYR A 135 -4.85 16.61 3.27
CA TYR A 135 -3.50 17.08 2.96
C TYR A 135 -2.65 16.01 2.24
N LEU A 136 -2.73 14.75 2.71
CA LEU A 136 -1.95 13.66 2.13
C LEU A 136 -2.49 13.29 0.74
N ASN A 137 -3.82 13.27 0.56
CA ASN A 137 -4.47 13.03 -0.73
C ASN A 137 -4.10 14.11 -1.76
N GLU A 138 -4.04 15.37 -1.37
CA GLU A 138 -3.53 16.44 -2.23
C GLU A 138 -2.07 16.21 -2.65
N LEU A 139 -1.22 15.79 -1.71
CA LEU A 139 0.17 15.46 -2.01
C LEU A 139 0.26 14.31 -3.02
N ILE A 140 -0.54 13.26 -2.85
CA ILE A 140 -0.64 12.12 -3.77
C ILE A 140 -1.04 12.59 -5.16
N LEU A 141 -2.12 13.38 -5.29
CA LEU A 141 -2.59 13.89 -6.57
C LEU A 141 -1.50 14.69 -7.30
N ARG A 142 -0.77 15.56 -6.58
CA ARG A 142 0.33 16.33 -7.19
C ARG A 142 1.46 15.44 -7.68
N LYS A 143 1.87 14.43 -6.90
CA LYS A 143 2.96 13.51 -7.27
C LYS A 143 2.53 12.58 -8.41
N ASN A 144 1.29 12.11 -8.40
CA ASN A 144 0.77 11.18 -9.40
C ASN A 144 0.56 11.81 -10.78
N LYS A 145 0.45 13.15 -10.90
CA LYS A 145 0.49 13.85 -12.20
C LYS A 145 1.74 13.52 -13.02
N ILE A 146 2.86 13.21 -12.33
CA ILE A 146 4.14 12.89 -12.96
C ILE A 146 4.25 11.38 -13.18
N GLN A 147 4.06 10.58 -12.12
CA GLN A 147 4.26 9.13 -12.19
C GLN A 147 3.17 8.41 -13.00
N LYS A 148 1.95 8.97 -13.01
CA LYS A 148 0.76 8.45 -13.70
C LYS A 148 0.52 6.97 -13.39
N SER A 149 0.55 6.60 -12.12
CA SER A 149 0.25 5.24 -11.65
C SER A 149 -1.22 5.15 -11.23
N ASN A 150 -1.75 3.93 -11.17
CA ASN A 150 -2.88 3.67 -10.27
C ASN A 150 -2.37 3.66 -8.84
N VAL A 151 -3.05 4.34 -7.93
CA VAL A 151 -2.63 4.52 -6.55
C VAL A 151 -3.71 4.01 -5.63
N LEU A 152 -3.34 3.22 -4.63
CA LEU A 152 -4.17 2.94 -3.46
C LEU A 152 -3.46 3.46 -2.22
N MET A 153 -4.11 4.37 -1.50
CA MET A 153 -3.67 4.80 -0.18
C MET A 153 -4.60 4.25 0.88
N VAL A 154 -4.03 3.56 1.86
CA VAL A 154 -4.74 3.03 3.04
C VAL A 154 -4.20 3.75 4.27
N TYR A 155 -5.04 4.59 4.86
CA TYR A 155 -4.73 5.33 6.08
C TYR A 155 -5.30 4.63 7.29
N ARG A 156 -4.48 4.45 8.32
CA ARG A 156 -4.90 3.91 9.63
C ARG A 156 -4.71 4.96 10.70
N TYR A 157 -5.70 5.18 11.55
CA TYR A 157 -5.58 6.11 12.67
C TYR A 157 -6.54 5.72 13.80
N HIS A 158 -6.23 6.17 15.01
CA HIS A 158 -7.13 6.04 16.14
C HIS A 158 -8.14 7.17 16.14
N ASP A 159 -9.40 6.81 16.32
CA ASP A 159 -10.53 7.72 16.43
C ASP A 159 -10.88 7.83 17.91
N ASP A 160 -10.41 8.91 18.55
CA ASP A 160 -10.54 9.13 19.99
C ASP A 160 -12.00 9.28 20.44
N GLU A 161 -12.90 9.73 19.54
CA GLU A 161 -14.32 9.92 19.85
C GLU A 161 -15.05 8.58 20.04
N PHE A 162 -14.71 7.59 19.21
CA PHE A 162 -15.35 6.28 19.18
C PHE A 162 -14.48 5.15 19.75
N ASP A 163 -13.29 5.48 20.27
CA ASP A 163 -12.28 4.55 20.80
C ASP A 163 -12.04 3.33 19.89
N LEU A 164 -11.75 3.59 18.62
CA LEU A 164 -11.53 2.54 17.62
C LEU A 164 -10.42 2.89 16.64
N GLN A 165 -9.90 1.90 15.91
CA GLN A 165 -8.96 2.16 14.82
C GLN A 165 -9.70 2.20 13.47
N ARG A 166 -9.71 3.38 12.86
CA ARG A 166 -10.25 3.59 11.52
C ARG A 166 -9.23 3.17 10.46
N VAL A 167 -9.75 2.65 9.36
CA VAL A 167 -9.03 2.33 8.14
C VAL A 167 -9.76 3.00 6.97
N ARG A 168 -9.11 3.94 6.28
CA ARG A 168 -9.68 4.60 5.10
C ARG A 168 -8.83 4.32 3.88
N ALA A 169 -9.45 3.78 2.84
CA ALA A 169 -8.81 3.50 1.56
C ALA A 169 -9.28 4.52 0.50
N TYR A 170 -8.32 5.03 -0.28
CA TYR A 170 -8.55 5.94 -1.40
C TYR A 170 -7.84 5.40 -2.63
N SER A 171 -8.57 5.21 -3.72
CA SER A 171 -8.04 4.81 -5.01
C SER A 171 -7.97 6.01 -5.94
N PHE A 172 -6.80 6.27 -6.52
CA PHE A 172 -6.58 7.33 -7.50
C PHE A 172 -6.14 6.74 -8.84
N ALA A 173 -6.82 7.14 -9.89
CA ALA A 173 -6.34 6.97 -11.25
C ALA A 173 -5.42 8.15 -11.62
N PRO A 174 -4.70 8.11 -12.76
CA PRO A 174 -3.94 9.26 -13.24
C PRO A 174 -4.77 10.54 -13.40
N GLU A 175 -6.08 10.41 -13.62
CA GLU A 175 -7.04 11.50 -13.80
C GLU A 175 -7.50 12.13 -12.48
N GLY A 176 -7.32 11.44 -11.35
CA GLY A 176 -7.72 11.93 -10.03
C GLY A 176 -8.25 10.84 -9.10
N LEU A 177 -8.92 11.25 -8.03
CA LEU A 177 -9.59 10.33 -7.10
C LEU A 177 -10.72 9.60 -7.83
N ASN A 178 -10.76 8.28 -7.67
CA ASN A 178 -11.74 7.40 -8.29
C ASN A 178 -12.73 6.82 -7.28
N GLU A 179 -12.23 6.27 -6.16
CA GLU A 179 -13.07 5.55 -5.19
C GLU A 179 -12.53 5.70 -3.77
N GLU A 180 -13.43 5.68 -2.77
CA GLU A 180 -13.09 5.57 -1.35
C GLU A 180 -13.83 4.42 -0.67
N ARG A 181 -13.20 3.77 0.32
CA ARG A 181 -13.81 2.74 1.17
C ARG A 181 -13.35 2.87 2.61
N LYS A 182 -14.22 2.49 3.55
CA LYS A 182 -14.00 2.64 4.99
C LYS A 182 -14.12 1.29 5.68
N ALA A 183 -13.23 1.06 6.62
CA ALA A 183 -13.18 -0.15 7.43
C ALA A 183 -12.70 0.19 8.85
N ILE A 184 -12.88 -0.77 9.75
CA ILE A 184 -12.48 -0.69 11.14
C ILE A 184 -11.52 -1.85 11.42
N PHE A 185 -10.44 -1.57 12.14
CA PHE A 185 -9.55 -2.57 12.72
C PHE A 185 -9.90 -2.78 14.20
N LYS A 186 -10.06 -4.04 14.61
CA LYS A 186 -10.35 -4.41 16.01
C LYS A 186 -9.66 -5.70 16.44
N TYR A 187 -9.64 -5.90 17.75
CA TYR A 187 -9.35 -7.18 18.38
C TYR A 187 -10.67 -7.89 18.70
N ASP A 188 -10.73 -9.20 18.52
CA ASP A 188 -11.85 -10.01 19.00
C ASP A 188 -11.70 -10.33 20.51
N GLN A 189 -12.66 -11.08 21.05
CA GLN A 189 -12.64 -11.51 22.45
C GLN A 189 -11.45 -12.42 22.80
N SER A 190 -10.85 -13.07 21.81
CA SER A 190 -9.63 -13.88 21.97
C SER A 190 -8.34 -13.05 21.78
N GLY A 191 -8.46 -11.75 21.56
CA GLY A 191 -7.36 -10.82 21.38
C GLY A 191 -6.70 -10.86 19.98
N TYR A 192 -7.31 -11.53 19.01
CA TYR A 192 -6.83 -11.61 17.63
C TYR A 192 -7.39 -10.48 16.76
N CYS A 193 -6.56 -9.98 15.86
CA CYS A 193 -6.90 -8.87 14.98
C CYS A 193 -7.85 -9.29 13.86
N TYR A 194 -8.75 -8.39 13.49
CA TYR A 194 -9.53 -8.47 12.27
C TYR A 194 -9.85 -7.07 11.75
N MET A 195 -10.23 -7.00 10.47
CA MET A 195 -10.86 -5.81 9.89
C MET A 195 -12.27 -6.17 9.42
N CYS A 196 -13.14 -5.18 9.41
CA CYS A 196 -14.48 -5.27 8.82
C CYS A 196 -14.82 -3.92 8.18
N PHE A 197 -15.69 -3.91 7.18
CA PHE A 197 -16.14 -2.64 6.59
C PHE A 197 -17.07 -1.89 7.55
N ASP A 198 -17.12 -0.57 7.44
CA ASP A 198 -17.98 0.27 8.28
C ASP A 198 -19.45 -0.16 8.16
N GLU A 199 -19.90 -0.52 6.95
CA GLU A 199 -21.28 -1.00 6.68
C GLU A 199 -21.61 -2.37 7.31
N ASP A 200 -20.59 -3.19 7.54
CA ASP A 200 -20.74 -4.51 8.19
C ASP A 200 -20.60 -4.41 9.71
N PHE A 201 -20.18 -3.24 10.23
CA PHE A 201 -19.97 -3.02 11.64
C PHE A 201 -21.28 -2.65 12.34
N ALA A 202 -21.96 -3.66 12.88
CA ALA A 202 -23.07 -3.44 13.81
C ALA A 202 -22.50 -3.01 15.18
N PRO A 203 -22.99 -1.89 15.77
CA PRO A 203 -22.55 -1.41 17.08
C PRO A 203 -22.89 -2.39 18.22
#